data_AF-A0A2M9IGV9-F1
#
_entry.id   AF-A0A2M9IGV9-F1
#
_cell.length_a   1.000
_cell.length_b   1.000
_cell.length_c   1.000
_cell.angle_alpha   90.00
_cell.angle_beta   90.00
_cell.angle_gamma   90.00
#
_symmetry.space_group_name_H-M   'P 1'
#
loop_
_entity.id
_entity.type
_entity.pdbx_description
1 polymer ?
#
loop_
_entity_poly.entity_id
_entity_poly.type
_entity_poly.pdbx_seq_one_letter_code
_entity_poly.pdbx_strand_id
1 'polypeptide(L)'
;MTAPHPEGAVLPPHRPLSDWIARVLPGAPGQPPTLGRINDGEERADARVFPRFRTQPWTRTSAVIERAGELCRALALRAPDGHVVVELDDYGAPVPVSEPGTDLVARLEERWADPPAHPEIVAGLHAESLALRYFLLHRLTRETLPPPGLFHCLPWERVDTAARSAIARLHAETSSSPALPIPPPDGELRHWFTPAASSLAGPLQVLEAGLRTERPDPWFGREAAHLLSGLRAAEPARLPAPTRHALAGLADALGEADRALHHSARLASERLTGLRRIEPIALTRRLDSDFVLQASSGDRRPGRTEFLEQWPVAVGLTVTGGGLLEIEMEIEDHPVPPSRRLTDGALCHPVTVRPGTDTDTAGSGAGIRYWMVLNAAEGTLHGFVAVTAPDATFEVDLDAPPVPLRFLDRVSREELEASLPANERVTLSQWHRLTDDLPPHHPAHAALTAYAARRA
;
A
#
# COMPACT_ATOMS: atom_id res chain seq x y z
N MET A 1 6.65 43.49 22.86
CA MET A 1 6.75 42.25 23.65
C MET A 1 5.97 41.18 22.92
N THR A 2 6.61 40.52 21.97
CA THR A 2 6.07 39.39 21.21
C THR A 2 6.36 38.12 22.00
N ALA A 3 5.32 37.36 22.35
CA ALA A 3 5.47 36.07 22.98
C ALA A 3 6.18 35.11 22.01
N PRO A 4 7.17 34.32 22.46
CA PRO A 4 7.83 33.33 21.62
C PRO A 4 6.84 32.22 21.21
N HIS A 5 6.95 31.76 19.95
CA HIS A 5 6.24 30.60 19.41
C HIS A 5 6.60 29.32 20.20
N PRO A 6 5.63 28.41 20.45
CA PRO A 6 5.87 27.17 21.18
C PRO A 6 6.38 26.08 20.23
N GLU A 7 7.49 26.31 19.55
CA GLU A 7 8.21 25.28 18.80
C GLU A 7 9.51 24.98 19.55
N GLY A 8 9.45 24.02 20.46
CA GLY A 8 10.60 23.64 21.30
C GLY A 8 10.26 22.89 22.59
N ALA A 9 8.98 22.68 22.91
CA ALA A 9 8.62 21.81 24.03
C ALA A 9 8.95 20.35 23.66
N VAL A 10 9.98 19.79 24.31
CA VAL A 10 10.29 18.36 24.24
C VAL A 10 9.06 17.62 24.74
N LEU A 11 8.37 16.91 23.83
CA LEU A 11 7.22 16.10 24.21
C LEU A 11 7.64 15.04 25.23
N PRO A 12 6.81 14.74 26.23
CA PRO A 12 7.10 13.68 27.17
C PRO A 12 7.28 12.34 26.42
N PRO A 13 8.25 11.50 26.85
CA PRO A 13 8.61 10.28 26.13
C PRO A 13 7.44 9.27 26.11
N HIS A 14 6.80 9.06 27.26
CA HIS A 14 5.72 8.10 27.41
C HIS A 14 4.37 8.70 27.07
N ARG A 15 3.73 8.11 26.05
CA ARG A 15 2.40 8.49 25.56
C ARG A 15 1.67 7.22 25.12
N PRO A 16 0.33 7.24 24.98
CA PRO A 16 -0.39 6.07 24.50
C PRO A 16 0.23 5.56 23.18
N LEU A 17 0.38 4.24 23.03
CA LEU A 17 0.74 3.61 21.75
C LEU A 17 -0.53 3.38 20.90
N SER A 18 -1.61 2.96 21.56
CA SER A 18 -2.94 2.78 20.99
C SER A 18 -3.76 4.06 20.97
N ASP A 19 -4.68 4.13 20.01
CA ASP A 19 -5.72 5.14 19.85
C ASP A 19 -6.75 5.08 20.99
N TRP A 20 -6.86 3.94 21.67
CA TRP A 20 -7.88 3.69 22.68
C TRP A 20 -7.28 3.35 24.02
N ILE A 21 -7.82 4.00 25.05
CA ILE A 21 -7.45 3.77 26.45
C ILE A 21 -8.70 3.67 27.32
N ALA A 22 -8.57 3.04 28.48
CA ALA A 22 -9.57 3.09 29.54
C ALA A 22 -8.92 3.42 30.88
N ARG A 23 -9.61 4.23 31.69
CA ARG A 23 -9.18 4.50 33.06
C ARG A 23 -9.33 3.23 33.92
N VAL A 24 -8.35 2.95 34.77
CA VAL A 24 -8.48 1.90 35.78
C VAL A 24 -9.26 2.45 36.97
N LEU A 25 -10.40 1.84 37.25
CA LEU A 25 -11.25 2.15 38.40
C LEU A 25 -10.98 1.12 39.51
N PRO A 26 -10.82 1.55 40.77
CA PRO A 26 -10.62 0.62 41.88
C PRO A 26 -11.85 -0.29 42.01
N GLY A 27 -11.61 -1.60 42.10
CA GLY A 27 -12.64 -2.58 42.43
C GLY A 27 -13.06 -2.46 43.90
N ALA A 28 -14.19 -3.08 44.25
CA ALA A 28 -14.53 -3.28 45.65
C ALA A 28 -13.46 -4.13 46.36
N PRO A 29 -13.34 -4.09 47.70
CA PRO A 29 -12.38 -4.93 48.42
C PRO A 29 -12.51 -6.41 48.02
N GLY A 30 -11.41 -7.00 47.54
CA GLY A 30 -11.37 -8.39 47.06
C GLY A 30 -11.80 -8.60 45.60
N GLN A 31 -12.18 -7.55 44.88
CA GLN A 31 -12.49 -7.60 43.44
C GLN A 31 -11.36 -6.98 42.60
N PRO A 32 -11.12 -7.49 41.38
CA PRO A 32 -10.15 -6.88 40.49
C PRO A 32 -10.57 -5.47 40.08
N PRO A 33 -9.61 -4.60 39.69
CA PRO A 33 -9.91 -3.30 39.11
C PRO A 33 -10.79 -3.44 37.86
N THR A 34 -11.71 -2.50 37.68
CA THR A 34 -12.58 -2.45 36.50
C THR A 34 -12.12 -1.37 35.53
N LEU A 35 -12.50 -1.52 34.27
CA LEU A 35 -12.23 -0.52 33.24
C LEU A 35 -13.37 0.49 33.16
N GLY A 36 -13.00 1.77 33.15
CA GLY A 36 -13.90 2.86 32.79
C GLY A 36 -14.26 2.84 31.30
N ARG A 37 -14.97 3.89 30.87
CA ARG A 37 -15.33 4.08 29.46
C ARG A 37 -14.09 4.26 28.58
N ILE A 38 -14.17 3.76 27.35
CA ILE A 38 -13.14 3.98 26.33
C ILE A 38 -13.00 5.48 26.10
N ASN A 39 -11.76 5.97 26.16
CA ASN A 39 -11.40 7.37 25.97
C ASN A 39 -12.23 8.33 26.84
N ASP A 40 -12.55 7.90 28.07
CA ASP A 40 -13.43 8.63 29.01
C ASP A 40 -14.82 8.99 28.40
N GLY A 41 -15.27 8.28 27.36
CA GLY A 41 -16.53 8.50 26.65
C GLY A 41 -16.39 9.08 25.24
N GLU A 42 -15.18 9.47 24.83
CA GLU A 42 -14.88 9.98 23.47
C GLU A 42 -14.40 8.86 22.54
N GLU A 43 -15.27 7.88 22.26
CA GLU A 43 -14.92 6.64 21.53
C GLU A 43 -14.40 6.86 20.10
N ARG A 44 -14.63 8.04 19.53
CA ARG A 44 -14.15 8.42 18.19
C ARG A 44 -12.84 9.20 18.19
N ALA A 45 -12.35 9.61 19.36
CA ALA A 45 -11.14 10.39 19.46
C ALA A 45 -9.90 9.50 19.59
N ASP A 46 -8.77 9.94 19.05
CA ASP A 46 -7.47 9.27 19.20
C ASP A 46 -6.83 9.70 20.53
N ALA A 47 -6.67 8.77 21.46
CA ALA A 47 -6.10 9.03 22.80
C ALA A 47 -4.69 9.64 22.74
N ARG A 48 -3.92 9.36 21.68
CA ARG A 48 -2.54 9.85 21.51
C ARG A 48 -2.47 11.37 21.30
N VAL A 49 -3.58 11.97 20.86
CA VAL A 49 -3.66 13.43 20.65
C VAL A 49 -4.20 14.17 21.86
N PHE A 50 -4.62 13.49 22.93
CA PHE A 50 -5.16 14.16 24.11
C PHE A 50 -4.11 15.04 24.79
N PRO A 51 -4.46 16.31 25.12
CA PRO A 51 -3.52 17.25 25.73
C PRO A 51 -2.83 16.74 26.98
N ARG A 52 -3.53 15.96 27.83
CA ARG A 52 -2.98 15.42 29.08
C ARG A 52 -1.73 14.55 28.89
N PHE A 53 -1.59 13.86 27.77
CA PHE A 53 -0.42 13.05 27.47
C PHE A 53 0.73 13.86 26.86
N ARG A 54 0.50 15.14 26.54
CA ARG A 54 1.53 16.05 26.03
C ARG A 54 2.04 17.02 27.11
N THR A 55 1.21 17.30 28.10
CA THR A 55 1.51 18.32 29.13
C THR A 55 1.95 17.75 30.47
N GLN A 56 1.73 16.45 30.73
CA GLN A 56 2.06 15.80 32.00
C GLN A 56 3.08 14.69 31.80
N PRO A 57 3.98 14.44 32.78
CA PRO A 57 4.98 13.38 32.69
C PRO A 57 4.35 12.03 33.10
N TRP A 58 3.74 11.36 32.14
CA TRP A 58 3.28 9.98 32.32
C TRP A 58 4.46 9.02 32.36
N THR A 59 4.31 7.89 33.06
CA THR A 59 5.30 6.81 33.08
C THR A 59 4.70 5.50 32.60
N ARG A 60 5.49 4.71 31.87
CA ARG A 60 5.11 3.38 31.40
C ARG A 60 5.03 2.42 32.58
N THR A 61 3.93 1.67 32.68
CA THR A 61 3.68 0.67 33.73
C THR A 61 2.83 -0.46 33.16
N SER A 62 2.50 -1.44 33.99
CA SER A 62 1.43 -2.39 33.73
C SER A 62 0.37 -2.36 34.85
N ALA A 63 -0.81 -2.90 34.55
CA ALA A 63 -1.90 -3.10 35.51
C ALA A 63 -2.52 -4.49 35.30
N VAL A 64 -2.94 -5.15 36.39
CA VAL A 64 -3.63 -6.45 36.32
C VAL A 64 -5.12 -6.20 36.22
N ILE A 65 -5.75 -6.64 35.12
CA ILE A 65 -7.14 -6.34 34.76
C ILE A 65 -7.78 -7.58 34.15
N GLU A 66 -9.09 -7.71 34.34
CA GLU A 66 -9.89 -8.76 33.71
C GLU A 66 -10.04 -8.55 32.19
N ARG A 67 -9.78 -9.60 31.43
CA ARG A 67 -9.97 -9.68 29.98
C ARG A 67 -10.70 -10.99 29.68
N ALA A 68 -11.92 -10.89 29.16
CA ALA A 68 -12.74 -12.05 28.83
C ALA A 68 -12.90 -13.08 29.98
N GLY A 69 -13.04 -12.59 31.22
CA GLY A 69 -13.20 -13.42 32.41
C GLY A 69 -11.88 -13.89 33.07
N GLU A 70 -10.72 -13.57 32.49
CA GLU A 70 -9.42 -13.96 33.02
C GLU A 70 -8.57 -12.74 33.37
N LEU A 71 -7.77 -12.81 34.45
CA LEU A 71 -6.84 -11.74 34.80
C LEU A 71 -5.65 -11.76 33.84
N CYS A 72 -5.38 -10.60 33.24
CA CYS A 72 -4.21 -10.38 32.41
C CYS A 72 -3.43 -9.15 32.89
N ARG A 73 -2.12 -9.14 32.64
CA ARG A 73 -1.30 -7.94 32.80
C ARG A 73 -1.40 -7.12 31.52
N ALA A 74 -1.94 -5.91 31.64
CA ALA A 74 -2.18 -5.00 30.53
C ALA A 74 -1.17 -3.84 30.52
N LEU A 75 -0.81 -3.38 29.32
CA LEU A 75 0.02 -2.20 29.12
C LEU A 75 -0.71 -0.95 29.63
N ALA A 76 0.00 -0.14 30.41
CA ALA A 76 -0.60 0.99 31.08
C ALA A 76 0.34 2.21 31.15
N LEU A 77 -0.26 3.36 31.44
CA LEU A 77 0.42 4.60 31.76
C LEU A 77 -0.05 5.08 33.14
N ARG A 78 0.88 5.61 33.93
CA ARG A 78 0.61 6.18 35.25
C ARG A 78 0.97 7.67 35.26
N ALA A 79 0.03 8.49 35.70
CA ALA A 79 0.26 9.91 35.94
C ALA A 79 0.86 10.14 37.33
N PRO A 80 1.51 11.29 37.57
CA PRO A 80 2.11 11.63 38.87
C PRO A 80 1.10 11.69 40.03
N ASP A 81 -0.16 11.99 39.74
CA ASP A 81 -1.28 12.01 40.71
C ASP A 81 -1.81 10.60 41.05
N GLY A 82 -1.23 9.55 40.45
CA GLY A 82 -1.60 8.17 40.69
C GLY A 82 -2.69 7.63 39.76
N HIS A 83 -3.26 8.45 38.86
CA HIS A 83 -4.19 7.94 37.85
C HIS A 83 -3.50 6.94 36.92
N VAL A 84 -4.21 5.84 36.63
CA VAL A 84 -3.74 4.80 35.71
C VAL A 84 -4.73 4.67 34.57
N VAL A 85 -4.20 4.63 33.36
CA VAL A 85 -4.95 4.29 32.16
C VAL A 85 -4.31 3.08 31.51
N VAL A 86 -5.11 2.21 30.92
CA VAL A 86 -4.64 1.06 30.16
C VAL A 86 -4.92 1.22 28.70
N GLU A 87 -4.06 0.64 27.88
CA GLU A 87 -4.19 0.66 26.44
C GLU A 87 -5.05 -0.51 25.97
N LEU A 88 -5.90 -0.24 24.99
CA LEU A 88 -6.85 -1.19 24.42
C LEU A 88 -6.47 -1.50 22.97
N ASP A 89 -6.78 -2.71 22.51
CA ASP A 89 -6.65 -3.11 21.11
C ASP A 89 -7.84 -2.65 20.26
N ASP A 90 -7.81 -2.93 18.97
CA ASP A 90 -8.85 -2.56 17.99
C ASP A 90 -10.24 -3.18 18.27
N TYR A 91 -10.36 -4.04 19.28
CA TYR A 91 -11.62 -4.62 19.76
C TYR A 91 -12.02 -4.09 21.14
N GLY A 92 -11.31 -3.10 21.66
CA GLY A 92 -11.53 -2.52 22.99
C GLY A 92 -11.05 -3.42 24.13
N ALA A 93 -10.27 -4.47 23.86
CA ALA A 93 -9.74 -5.36 24.88
C ALA A 93 -8.36 -4.89 25.38
N PRO A 94 -7.98 -5.10 26.66
CA PRO A 94 -6.67 -4.67 27.16
C PRO A 94 -5.51 -5.30 26.39
N VAL A 95 -4.51 -4.49 26.04
CA VAL A 95 -3.29 -4.94 25.34
C VAL A 95 -2.40 -5.71 26.33
N PRO A 96 -2.19 -7.02 26.16
CA PRO A 96 -1.39 -7.81 27.09
C PRO A 96 0.10 -7.47 26.98
N VAL A 97 0.78 -7.46 28.11
CA VAL A 97 2.23 -7.24 28.19
C VAL A 97 2.83 -8.05 29.34
N SER A 98 4.05 -8.55 29.15
CA SER A 98 4.83 -9.12 30.24
C SER A 98 5.47 -8.02 31.12
N GLU A 99 6.01 -8.40 32.27
CA GLU A 99 6.78 -7.46 33.10
C GLU A 99 8.07 -6.99 32.39
N PRO A 100 8.92 -7.90 31.83
CA PRO A 100 10.03 -7.50 30.97
C PRO A 100 9.61 -6.65 29.77
N GLY A 101 8.45 -6.92 29.19
CA GLY A 101 7.89 -6.18 28.05
C GLY A 101 7.54 -4.74 28.40
N THR A 102 7.03 -4.50 29.61
CA THR A 102 6.72 -3.14 30.10
C THR A 102 8.00 -2.31 30.20
N ASP A 103 9.05 -2.87 30.81
CA ASP A 103 10.35 -2.20 30.93
C ASP A 103 11.01 -1.99 29.58
N LEU A 104 10.86 -2.95 28.66
CA LEU A 104 11.37 -2.85 27.30
C LEU A 104 10.74 -1.68 26.54
N VAL A 105 9.41 -1.54 26.60
CA VAL A 105 8.68 -0.42 25.99
C VAL A 105 9.11 0.90 26.63
N ALA A 106 9.26 0.95 27.96
CA ALA A 106 9.72 2.13 28.66
C ALA A 106 11.08 2.61 28.13
N ARG A 107 12.07 1.69 28.03
CA ARG A 107 13.41 1.99 27.49
C ARG A 107 13.39 2.44 26.03
N LEU A 108 12.49 1.89 25.21
CA LEU A 108 12.32 2.33 23.82
C LEU A 108 11.75 3.74 23.75
N GLU A 109 10.76 4.08 24.58
CA GLU A 109 10.19 5.42 24.69
C GLU A 109 11.17 6.46 25.23
N GLU A 110 12.08 6.08 26.14
CA GLU A 110 13.15 6.97 26.60
C GLU A 110 14.14 7.33 25.48
N ARG A 111 14.31 6.44 24.50
CA ARG A 111 15.17 6.62 23.33
C ARG A 111 14.37 6.80 22.04
N TRP A 112 13.16 7.35 22.12
CA TRP A 112 12.21 7.34 21.00
C TRP A 112 12.77 7.91 19.69
N ALA A 113 13.60 8.96 19.76
CA ALA A 113 14.23 9.58 18.59
C ALA A 113 15.29 8.70 17.91
N ASP A 114 15.95 7.81 18.65
CA ASP A 114 16.95 6.85 18.16
C ASP A 114 16.79 5.50 18.90
N PRO A 115 15.72 4.75 18.58
CA PRO A 115 15.35 3.56 19.32
C PRO A 115 16.32 2.41 18.99
N PRO A 116 16.87 1.71 19.99
CA PRO A 116 17.82 0.61 19.74
C PRO A 116 17.15 -0.57 19.03
N ALA A 117 17.88 -1.20 18.09
CA ALA A 117 17.39 -2.32 17.28
C ALA A 117 18.27 -3.58 17.37
N HIS A 118 18.98 -3.76 18.49
CA HIS A 118 19.85 -4.92 18.69
C HIS A 118 19.03 -6.23 18.79
N PRO A 119 19.62 -7.40 18.45
CA PRO A 119 18.91 -8.68 18.44
C PRO A 119 18.15 -9.01 19.73
N GLU A 120 18.69 -8.63 20.90
CA GLU A 120 18.03 -8.84 22.20
C GLU A 120 16.73 -8.05 22.35
N ILE A 121 16.69 -6.80 21.85
CA ILE A 121 15.48 -5.96 21.84
C ILE A 121 14.43 -6.58 20.91
N VAL A 122 14.85 -7.02 19.73
CA VAL A 122 13.97 -7.65 18.74
C VAL A 122 13.40 -8.96 19.28
N ALA A 123 14.23 -9.80 19.91
CA ALA A 123 13.79 -11.03 20.55
C ALA A 123 12.83 -10.78 21.71
N GLY A 124 13.10 -9.75 22.53
CA GLY A 124 12.20 -9.32 23.60
C GLY A 124 10.83 -8.89 23.06
N LEU A 125 10.80 -8.03 22.04
CA LEU A 125 9.54 -7.64 21.37
C LEU A 125 8.85 -8.84 20.73
N HIS A 126 9.61 -9.79 20.17
CA HIS A 126 9.07 -11.02 19.60
C HIS A 126 8.45 -11.97 20.63
N ALA A 127 8.68 -11.79 21.93
CA ALA A 127 8.00 -12.53 22.98
C ALA A 127 6.67 -11.90 23.40
N GLU A 128 6.43 -10.63 23.05
CA GLU A 128 5.24 -9.87 23.50
C GLU A 128 4.01 -10.07 22.62
N SER A 129 2.85 -9.57 23.03
CA SER A 129 1.63 -9.66 22.22
C SER A 129 1.78 -8.96 20.86
N LEU A 130 1.13 -9.50 19.82
CA LEU A 130 1.19 -8.92 18.47
C LEU A 130 0.60 -7.51 18.43
N ALA A 131 -0.44 -7.25 19.22
CA ALA A 131 -1.04 -5.93 19.39
C ALA A 131 -0.02 -4.92 19.92
N LEU A 132 0.76 -5.28 20.94
CA LEU A 132 1.82 -4.41 21.47
C LEU A 132 2.85 -4.07 20.39
N ARG A 133 3.37 -5.09 19.69
CA ARG A 133 4.36 -4.90 18.61
C ARG A 133 3.83 -3.95 17.54
N TYR A 134 2.57 -4.14 17.13
CA TYR A 134 1.92 -3.31 16.13
C TYR A 134 1.79 -1.85 16.59
N PHE A 135 1.18 -1.59 17.74
CA PHE A 135 0.96 -0.21 18.21
C PHE A 135 2.28 0.54 18.43
N LEU A 136 3.29 -0.15 18.97
CA LEU A 136 4.63 0.38 19.12
C LEU A 136 5.24 0.79 17.76
N LEU A 137 5.31 -0.13 16.80
CA LEU A 137 5.90 0.12 15.48
C LEU A 137 5.08 1.15 14.68
N HIS A 138 3.76 1.14 14.82
CA HIS A 138 2.87 2.07 14.14
C HIS A 138 3.11 3.50 14.61
N ARG A 139 3.10 3.74 15.93
CA ARG A 139 3.40 5.08 16.48
C ARG A 139 4.83 5.48 16.13
N LEU A 140 5.79 4.57 16.24
CA LEU A 140 7.19 4.86 15.95
C LEU A 140 7.39 5.28 14.48
N THR A 141 6.72 4.62 13.54
CA THR A 141 6.76 4.98 12.10
C THR A 141 6.08 6.32 11.81
N ARG A 142 5.06 6.69 12.58
CA ARG A 142 4.38 7.99 12.43
C ARG A 142 5.18 9.16 12.99
N GLU A 143 5.97 8.91 14.04
CA GLU A 143 6.67 9.97 14.77
C GLU A 143 8.16 10.07 14.42
N THR A 144 8.76 9.02 13.85
CA THR A 144 10.21 8.90 13.64
C THR A 144 10.58 8.06 12.41
N LEU A 145 11.87 7.87 12.17
CA LEU A 145 12.43 6.94 11.17
C LEU A 145 13.02 5.70 11.89
N PRO A 146 12.19 4.70 12.27
CA PRO A 146 12.66 3.54 13.02
C PRO A 146 13.73 2.73 12.26
N PRO A 147 14.76 2.20 12.95
CA PRO A 147 15.69 1.27 12.34
C PRO A 147 14.96 0.05 11.75
N PRO A 148 15.29 -0.38 10.52
CA PRO A 148 14.54 -1.44 9.85
C PRO A 148 14.52 -2.78 10.57
N GLY A 149 15.57 -3.09 11.36
CA GLY A 149 15.67 -4.33 12.13
C GLY A 149 14.57 -4.49 13.20
N LEU A 150 13.98 -3.40 13.70
CA LEU A 150 12.89 -3.49 14.69
C LEU A 150 11.65 -4.19 14.12
N PHE A 151 11.38 -4.04 12.82
CA PHE A 151 10.23 -4.67 12.17
C PHE A 151 10.36 -6.19 12.08
N HIS A 152 11.56 -6.75 12.30
CA HIS A 152 11.79 -8.20 12.27
C HIS A 152 11.18 -8.92 13.48
N CYS A 153 10.65 -8.20 14.47
CA CYS A 153 9.88 -8.81 15.57
C CYS A 153 8.46 -9.25 15.16
N LEU A 154 7.96 -8.83 13.99
CA LEU A 154 6.65 -9.25 13.46
C LEU A 154 6.67 -10.75 13.04
N PRO A 155 5.51 -11.42 13.00
CA PRO A 155 5.41 -12.86 12.70
C PRO A 155 5.53 -13.14 11.19
N TRP A 156 6.69 -12.84 10.62
CA TRP A 156 6.98 -12.93 9.19
C TRP A 156 6.87 -14.34 8.62
N GLU A 157 7.03 -15.38 9.44
CA GLU A 157 6.84 -16.77 9.05
C GLU A 157 5.44 -17.05 8.49
N ARG A 158 4.43 -16.27 8.92
CA ARG A 158 3.06 -16.35 8.38
C ARG A 158 2.98 -15.81 6.95
N VAL A 159 3.69 -14.72 6.67
CA VAL A 159 3.81 -14.14 5.32
C VAL A 159 4.54 -15.11 4.39
N ASP A 160 5.65 -15.69 4.86
CA ASP A 160 6.44 -16.67 4.11
C ASP A 160 5.61 -17.91 3.74
N THR A 161 4.75 -18.36 4.65
CA THR A 161 3.88 -19.52 4.45
C THR A 161 2.76 -19.20 3.46
N ALA A 162 2.09 -18.06 3.62
CA ALA A 162 1.04 -17.62 2.69
C ALA A 162 1.58 -17.40 1.27
N ALA A 163 2.76 -16.77 1.13
CA ALA A 163 3.39 -16.55 -0.16
C ALA A 163 3.74 -17.87 -0.86
N ARG A 164 4.33 -18.82 -0.15
CA ARG A 164 4.65 -20.15 -0.69
C ARG A 164 3.40 -20.97 -1.06
N SER A 165 2.33 -20.87 -0.26
CA SER A 165 1.03 -21.48 -0.57
C SER A 165 0.44 -20.90 -1.87
N ALA A 166 0.47 -19.58 -2.02
CA ALA A 166 -0.01 -18.90 -3.22
C ALA A 166 0.79 -19.29 -4.47
N ILE A 167 2.13 -19.28 -4.42
CA ILE A 167 3.01 -19.70 -5.53
C ILE A 167 2.65 -21.10 -6.00
N ALA A 168 2.58 -22.06 -5.08
CA ALA A 168 2.29 -23.45 -5.44
C ALA A 168 0.92 -23.62 -6.11
N ARG A 169 -0.07 -22.82 -5.72
CA ARG A 169 -1.41 -22.84 -6.32
C ARG A 169 -1.45 -22.19 -7.70
N LEU A 170 -0.70 -21.10 -7.91
CA LEU A 170 -0.54 -20.51 -9.23
C LEU A 170 0.09 -21.51 -10.21
N HIS A 171 1.12 -22.26 -9.77
CA HIS A 171 1.75 -23.29 -10.61
C HIS A 171 0.91 -24.55 -10.81
N ALA A 172 0.01 -24.88 -9.87
CA ALA A 172 -0.87 -26.04 -9.96
C ALA A 172 -1.90 -25.93 -11.10
N GLU A 173 -2.32 -24.71 -11.45
CA GLU A 173 -3.25 -24.48 -12.55
C GLU A 173 -2.58 -24.59 -13.91
N THR A 174 -1.30 -24.23 -14.00
CA THR A 174 -0.51 -24.36 -15.24
C THR A 174 0.05 -25.76 -15.45
N SER A 175 0.13 -26.58 -14.40
CA SER A 175 0.71 -27.93 -14.43
C SER A 175 -0.38 -29.01 -14.39
N SER A 176 -0.31 -30.01 -15.28
CA SER A 176 -1.23 -31.16 -15.30
C SER A 176 -1.06 -32.14 -14.12
N SER A 177 -0.25 -31.81 -13.12
CA SER A 177 0.02 -32.66 -11.95
C SER A 177 -0.68 -32.11 -10.71
N PRO A 178 -1.35 -32.97 -9.91
CA PRO A 178 -2.01 -32.54 -8.69
C PRO A 178 -0.97 -32.00 -7.71
N ALA A 179 -1.14 -30.76 -7.29
CA ALA A 179 -0.31 -30.17 -6.25
C ALA A 179 -0.49 -30.93 -4.92
N LEU A 180 0.61 -31.17 -4.21
CA LEU A 180 0.54 -31.68 -2.85
C LEU A 180 -0.27 -30.71 -1.98
N PRO A 181 -1.14 -31.20 -1.08
CA PRO A 181 -1.95 -30.35 -0.23
C PRO A 181 -1.04 -29.55 0.71
N ILE A 182 -0.95 -28.24 0.47
CA ILE A 182 -0.28 -27.31 1.37
C ILE A 182 -1.31 -26.90 2.43
N PRO A 183 -1.03 -27.10 3.73
CA PRO A 183 -1.93 -26.68 4.79
C PRO A 183 -2.14 -25.16 4.72
N PRO A 184 -3.33 -24.66 5.11
CA PRO A 184 -3.56 -23.23 5.16
C PRO A 184 -2.53 -22.57 6.10
N PRO A 185 -2.12 -21.32 5.82
CA PRO A 185 -1.26 -20.60 6.73
C PRO A 185 -1.92 -20.48 8.11
N ASP A 186 -1.13 -20.64 9.17
CA ASP A 186 -1.62 -20.53 10.54
C ASP A 186 -1.99 -19.07 10.88
N GLY A 187 -3.28 -18.82 10.97
CA GLY A 187 -3.85 -17.54 11.39
C GLY A 187 -3.94 -16.48 10.28
N GLU A 188 -4.66 -15.39 10.59
CA GLU A 188 -4.95 -14.32 9.62
C GLU A 188 -3.80 -13.30 9.51
N LEU A 189 -3.44 -12.94 8.28
CA LEU A 189 -2.55 -11.82 7.97
C LEU A 189 -3.35 -10.50 8.06
N ARG A 190 -3.62 -10.04 9.29
CA ARG A 190 -4.35 -8.78 9.53
C ARG A 190 -3.45 -7.56 9.30
N HIS A 191 -3.92 -6.39 9.73
CA HIS A 191 -3.24 -5.10 9.62
C HIS A 191 -1.87 -5.02 10.33
N TRP A 192 -1.46 -6.06 11.08
CA TRP A 192 -0.26 -6.09 11.92
C TRP A 192 1.06 -5.74 11.18
N PHE A 193 1.12 -6.00 9.87
CA PHE A 193 2.31 -5.73 9.05
C PHE A 193 2.33 -4.35 8.40
N THR A 194 1.24 -3.59 8.48
CA THR A 194 1.10 -2.26 7.86
C THR A 194 2.23 -1.29 8.23
N PRO A 195 2.75 -1.26 9.47
CA PRO A 195 3.89 -0.39 9.80
C PRO A 195 5.17 -0.73 9.02
N ALA A 196 5.35 -1.99 8.62
CA ALA A 196 6.50 -2.43 7.84
C ALA A 196 6.27 -2.25 6.33
N ALA A 197 5.09 -2.63 5.85
CA ALA A 197 4.71 -2.53 4.44
C ALA A 197 3.19 -2.39 4.28
N SER A 198 2.76 -1.29 3.69
CA SER A 198 1.37 -1.07 3.28
C SER A 198 0.99 -1.99 2.12
N SER A 199 -0.30 -2.38 2.04
CA SER A 199 -0.84 -3.21 0.95
C SER A 199 -0.15 -4.58 0.78
N LEU A 200 0.44 -5.12 1.84
CA LEU A 200 1.03 -6.47 1.86
C LEU A 200 0.06 -7.53 2.39
N ALA A 201 -0.31 -7.43 3.66
CA ALA A 201 -1.00 -8.49 4.39
C ALA A 201 -2.42 -8.78 3.85
N GLY A 202 -3.23 -7.74 3.65
CA GLY A 202 -4.59 -7.86 3.15
C GLY A 202 -4.66 -8.52 1.76
N PRO A 203 -4.00 -7.96 0.74
CA PRO A 203 -3.99 -8.55 -0.60
C PRO A 203 -3.43 -9.97 -0.62
N LEU A 204 -2.34 -10.24 0.12
CA LEU A 204 -1.78 -11.60 0.21
C LEU A 204 -2.78 -12.59 0.83
N GLN A 205 -3.48 -12.20 1.89
CA GLN A 205 -4.48 -13.05 2.53
C GLN A 205 -5.65 -13.36 1.61
N VAL A 206 -6.19 -12.36 0.92
CA VAL A 206 -7.29 -12.55 -0.03
C VAL A 206 -6.85 -13.40 -1.21
N LEU A 207 -5.63 -13.18 -1.70
CA LEU A 207 -5.07 -13.93 -2.82
C LEU A 207 -4.87 -15.40 -2.47
N GLU A 208 -4.23 -15.69 -1.34
CA GLU A 208 -4.02 -17.07 -0.89
C GLU A 208 -5.35 -17.79 -0.60
N ALA A 209 -6.31 -17.13 0.07
CA ALA A 209 -7.62 -17.69 0.32
C ALA A 209 -8.43 -17.89 -0.97
N GLY A 210 -8.38 -16.93 -1.90
CA GLY A 210 -9.06 -16.97 -3.18
C GLY A 210 -8.56 -18.09 -4.09
N LEU A 211 -7.23 -18.28 -4.16
CA LEU A 211 -6.61 -19.41 -4.85
C LEU A 211 -6.95 -20.77 -4.21
N ARG A 212 -7.21 -20.78 -2.91
CA ARG A 212 -7.53 -22.01 -2.18
C ARG A 212 -8.97 -22.46 -2.31
N THR A 213 -9.92 -21.53 -2.35
CA THR A 213 -11.35 -21.84 -2.37
C THR A 213 -12.03 -21.64 -3.73
N GLU A 214 -11.27 -21.30 -4.78
CA GLU A 214 -11.77 -21.00 -6.13
C GLU A 214 -12.97 -20.04 -6.08
N ARG A 215 -12.75 -18.86 -5.50
CA ARG A 215 -13.84 -17.88 -5.33
C ARG A 215 -14.50 -17.54 -6.67
N PRO A 216 -15.85 -17.56 -6.75
CA PRO A 216 -16.59 -17.38 -8.01
C PRO A 216 -16.65 -15.92 -8.48
N ASP A 217 -16.45 -14.96 -7.57
CA ASP A 217 -16.47 -13.52 -7.90
C ASP A 217 -15.12 -13.03 -8.43
N PRO A 218 -15.06 -11.88 -9.11
CA PRO A 218 -13.80 -11.27 -9.51
C PRO A 218 -13.05 -10.70 -8.31
N TRP A 219 -11.74 -10.94 -8.25
CA TRP A 219 -10.88 -10.48 -7.15
C TRP A 219 -9.39 -10.48 -7.51
N PHE A 220 -8.98 -11.39 -8.41
CA PHE A 220 -7.57 -11.72 -8.64
C PHE A 220 -6.75 -10.49 -9.05
N GLY A 221 -7.17 -9.79 -10.10
CA GLY A 221 -6.47 -8.63 -10.65
C GLY A 221 -6.34 -7.50 -9.64
N ARG A 222 -7.35 -7.25 -8.80
CA ARG A 222 -7.27 -6.24 -7.73
C ARG A 222 -6.20 -6.58 -6.72
N GLU A 223 -6.26 -7.79 -6.16
CA GLU A 223 -5.36 -8.16 -5.08
C GLU A 223 -3.92 -8.35 -5.58
N ALA A 224 -3.74 -8.87 -6.80
CA ALA A 224 -2.43 -8.97 -7.42
C ALA A 224 -1.84 -7.56 -7.68
N ALA A 225 -2.60 -6.64 -8.27
CA ALA A 225 -2.13 -5.27 -8.51
C ALA A 225 -1.83 -4.51 -7.22
N HIS A 226 -2.67 -4.64 -6.18
CA HIS A 226 -2.41 -4.04 -4.87
C HIS A 226 -1.17 -4.62 -4.20
N LEU A 227 -0.98 -5.94 -4.27
CA LEU A 227 0.19 -6.61 -3.72
C LEU A 227 1.46 -6.13 -4.43
N LEU A 228 1.50 -6.16 -5.76
CA LEU A 228 2.67 -5.73 -6.54
C LEU A 228 3.00 -4.24 -6.30
N SER A 229 1.99 -3.38 -6.22
CA SER A 229 2.17 -1.97 -5.85
C SER A 229 2.74 -1.82 -4.44
N GLY A 230 2.24 -2.59 -3.47
CA GLY A 230 2.73 -2.61 -2.08
C GLY A 230 4.17 -3.11 -1.98
N LEU A 231 4.52 -4.18 -2.69
CA LEU A 231 5.87 -4.74 -2.73
C LEU A 231 6.88 -3.77 -3.36
N ARG A 232 6.48 -3.05 -4.42
CA ARG A 232 7.32 -2.01 -5.05
C ARG A 232 7.57 -0.83 -4.11
N ALA A 233 6.58 -0.46 -3.29
CA ALA A 233 6.68 0.63 -2.33
C ALA A 233 7.36 0.22 -1.00
N ALA A 234 7.51 -1.08 -0.73
CA ALA A 234 8.09 -1.57 0.50
C ALA A 234 9.56 -1.16 0.66
N GLU A 235 9.99 -0.97 1.91
CA GLU A 235 11.41 -0.79 2.25
C GLU A 235 12.03 -2.18 2.52
N PRO A 236 12.91 -2.71 1.64
CA PRO A 236 13.39 -4.09 1.76
C PRO A 236 14.11 -4.36 3.08
N ALA A 237 14.79 -3.37 3.65
CA ALA A 237 15.50 -3.54 4.92
C ALA A 237 14.56 -3.90 6.10
N ARG A 238 13.27 -3.50 6.04
CA ARG A 238 12.26 -3.83 7.07
C ARG A 238 11.79 -5.27 7.01
N LEU A 239 12.03 -5.95 5.89
CA LEU A 239 11.63 -7.33 5.66
C LEU A 239 12.81 -8.26 5.95
N PRO A 240 12.62 -9.35 6.73
CA PRO A 240 13.63 -10.38 6.86
C PRO A 240 14.00 -10.99 5.50
N ALA A 241 15.24 -11.45 5.36
CA ALA A 241 15.72 -11.99 4.09
C ALA A 241 14.88 -13.16 3.55
N PRO A 242 14.44 -14.16 4.36
CA PRO A 242 13.58 -15.24 3.86
C PRO A 242 12.26 -14.72 3.28
N THR A 243 11.65 -13.74 3.94
CA THR A 243 10.41 -13.09 3.49
C THR A 243 10.59 -12.34 2.20
N ARG A 244 11.69 -11.62 2.02
CA ARG A 244 11.97 -10.95 0.74
C ARG A 244 12.04 -11.94 -0.41
N HIS A 245 12.71 -13.08 -0.21
CA HIS A 245 12.80 -14.11 -1.25
C HIS A 245 11.44 -14.75 -1.53
N ALA A 246 10.64 -15.05 -0.50
CA ALA A 246 9.31 -15.61 -0.66
C ALA A 246 8.36 -14.65 -1.41
N LEU A 247 8.39 -13.36 -1.08
CA LEU A 247 7.57 -12.34 -1.74
C LEU A 247 8.05 -12.02 -3.16
N ALA A 248 9.37 -12.03 -3.40
CA ALA A 248 9.93 -11.89 -4.75
C ALA A 248 9.50 -13.07 -5.64
N GLY A 249 9.61 -14.30 -5.15
CA GLY A 249 9.13 -15.49 -5.87
C GLY A 249 7.61 -15.45 -6.12
N LEU A 250 6.82 -14.89 -5.21
CA LEU A 250 5.40 -14.68 -5.45
C LEU A 250 5.13 -13.63 -6.53
N ALA A 251 5.88 -12.52 -6.52
CA ALA A 251 5.76 -11.51 -7.56
C ALA A 251 6.07 -12.12 -8.94
N ASP A 252 7.17 -12.87 -9.06
CA ASP A 252 7.53 -13.57 -10.30
C ASP A 252 6.42 -14.55 -10.74
N ALA A 253 5.88 -15.38 -9.83
CA ALA A 253 4.79 -16.30 -10.13
C ALA A 253 3.50 -15.59 -10.59
N LEU A 254 3.19 -14.40 -10.07
CA LEU A 254 2.06 -13.59 -10.55
C LEU A 254 2.30 -13.08 -11.98
N GLY A 255 3.52 -12.63 -12.28
CA GLY A 255 3.90 -12.18 -13.63
C GLY A 255 3.96 -13.30 -14.66
N GLU A 256 4.20 -14.54 -14.23
CA GLU A 256 4.09 -15.74 -15.06
C GLU A 256 2.63 -16.17 -15.27
N ALA A 257 1.80 -16.04 -14.23
CA ALA A 257 0.38 -16.39 -14.29
C ALA A 257 -0.43 -15.40 -15.15
N ASP A 258 -0.06 -14.12 -15.17
CA ASP A 258 -0.71 -13.09 -15.98
C ASP A 258 0.32 -12.12 -16.59
N ARG A 259 0.46 -12.18 -17.92
CA ARG A 259 1.42 -11.35 -18.67
C ARG A 259 1.16 -9.84 -18.51
N ALA A 260 -0.08 -9.43 -18.25
CA ALA A 260 -0.39 -8.03 -17.98
C ALA A 260 0.31 -7.50 -16.71
N LEU A 261 0.61 -8.38 -15.75
CA LEU A 261 1.29 -8.04 -14.50
C LEU A 261 2.82 -8.18 -14.59
N HIS A 262 3.34 -8.83 -15.64
CA HIS A 262 4.74 -9.25 -15.75
C HIS A 262 5.76 -8.14 -15.45
N HIS A 263 5.55 -6.97 -16.04
CA HIS A 263 6.43 -5.81 -15.85
C HIS A 263 6.50 -5.38 -14.37
N SER A 264 5.33 -5.13 -13.76
CA SER A 264 5.24 -4.71 -12.37
C SER A 264 5.71 -5.78 -11.38
N ALA A 265 5.49 -7.05 -11.70
CA ALA A 265 5.98 -8.21 -10.96
C ALA A 265 7.52 -8.25 -10.93
N ARG A 266 8.14 -8.08 -12.10
CA ARG A 266 9.59 -8.02 -12.22
C ARG A 266 10.19 -6.86 -11.42
N LEU A 267 9.61 -5.67 -11.51
CA LEU A 267 10.04 -4.51 -10.71
C LEU A 267 9.95 -4.77 -9.20
N ALA A 268 8.85 -5.38 -8.74
CA ALA A 268 8.68 -5.74 -7.34
C ALA A 268 9.72 -6.79 -6.88
N SER A 269 9.95 -7.83 -7.68
CA SER A 269 10.94 -8.88 -7.40
C SER A 269 12.37 -8.32 -7.32
N GLU A 270 12.77 -7.48 -8.27
CA GLU A 270 14.09 -6.82 -8.25
C GLU A 270 14.26 -5.88 -7.06
N ARG A 271 13.22 -5.12 -6.72
CA ARG A 271 13.23 -4.22 -5.56
C ARG A 271 13.50 -4.98 -4.26
N LEU A 272 12.89 -6.15 -4.10
CA LEU A 272 13.00 -6.98 -2.89
C LEU A 272 14.34 -7.73 -2.81
N THR A 273 14.86 -8.21 -3.93
CA THR A 273 16.11 -9.01 -3.96
C THR A 273 17.35 -8.14 -4.07
N GLY A 274 17.24 -6.91 -4.60
CA GLY A 274 18.37 -6.04 -4.93
C GLY A 274 19.20 -6.54 -6.12
N LEU A 275 18.78 -7.63 -6.75
CA LEU A 275 19.40 -8.19 -7.94
C LEU A 275 18.90 -7.39 -9.16
N ARG A 276 19.65 -6.36 -9.56
CA ARG A 276 19.40 -5.67 -10.82
C ARG A 276 19.78 -6.61 -11.97
N ARG A 277 18.83 -6.93 -12.85
CA ARG A 277 19.16 -7.54 -14.14
C ARG A 277 19.91 -6.51 -15.01
N ILE A 278 20.60 -7.00 -16.04
CA ILE A 278 21.59 -6.26 -16.82
C ILE A 278 20.97 -5.05 -17.57
N GLU A 279 19.66 -5.06 -17.83
CA GLU A 279 18.95 -4.01 -18.57
C GLU A 279 18.04 -3.17 -17.65
N PRO A 280 17.90 -1.85 -17.90
CA PRO A 280 17.02 -1.00 -17.11
C PRO A 280 15.56 -1.38 -17.34
N ILE A 281 14.90 -1.80 -16.27
CA ILE A 281 13.51 -2.29 -16.29
C ILE A 281 12.48 -1.18 -16.07
N ALA A 282 12.85 0.07 -15.80
CA ALA A 282 11.84 1.11 -15.61
C ALA A 282 11.18 1.56 -16.94
N LEU A 283 9.85 1.53 -17.00
CA LEU A 283 9.00 2.23 -17.97
C LEU A 283 8.69 3.68 -17.51
N THR A 284 9.58 4.24 -16.70
CA THR A 284 9.58 5.65 -16.32
C THR A 284 10.55 6.43 -17.20
N ARG A 285 10.13 7.58 -17.75
CA ARG A 285 10.97 8.44 -18.58
C ARG A 285 10.79 9.91 -18.32
N ARG A 286 11.90 10.64 -18.41
CA ARG A 286 11.96 12.09 -18.36
C ARG A 286 11.97 12.62 -19.80
N LEU A 287 10.95 13.39 -20.15
CA LEU A 287 10.74 14.01 -21.46
C LEU A 287 10.80 15.53 -21.32
N ASP A 288 10.97 16.22 -22.44
CA ASP A 288 11.07 17.68 -22.48
C ASP A 288 10.11 18.25 -23.53
N SER A 289 9.36 19.29 -23.15
CA SER A 289 8.46 20.04 -24.01
C SER A 289 9.11 21.25 -24.69
N ASP A 290 10.37 21.61 -24.39
CA ASP A 290 11.10 22.76 -24.97
C ASP A 290 11.27 22.72 -26.50
N PHE A 291 10.89 21.61 -27.13
CA PHE A 291 10.67 21.54 -28.57
C PHE A 291 9.66 22.58 -29.08
N VAL A 292 8.74 23.04 -28.23
CA VAL A 292 7.71 24.07 -28.55
C VAL A 292 8.34 25.42 -28.93
N LEU A 293 9.51 25.79 -28.38
CA LEU A 293 10.13 27.09 -28.68
C LEU A 293 10.88 27.12 -30.03
N GLN A 294 11.32 25.98 -30.56
CA GLN A 294 12.03 25.93 -31.86
C GLN A 294 11.10 25.79 -33.07
N ALA A 295 9.83 25.42 -32.88
CA ALA A 295 8.80 25.36 -33.93
C ALA A 295 8.36 26.74 -34.45
N SER A 296 8.73 27.82 -33.75
CA SER A 296 8.54 29.21 -34.19
C SER A 296 9.39 29.59 -35.42
N SER A 297 10.29 28.71 -35.87
CA SER A 297 11.16 28.88 -37.05
C SER A 297 10.55 28.41 -38.38
N GLY A 298 9.30 27.96 -38.42
CA GLY A 298 8.56 27.67 -39.65
C GLY A 298 8.77 26.26 -40.24
N ASP A 299 9.61 25.44 -39.63
CA ASP A 299 9.80 24.03 -40.01
C ASP A 299 8.90 23.12 -39.14
N ARG A 300 7.86 22.53 -39.76
CA ARG A 300 7.04 21.46 -39.14
C ARG A 300 7.88 20.19 -39.03
N ARG A 301 8.68 20.07 -37.98
CA ARG A 301 9.33 18.79 -37.66
C ARG A 301 8.31 17.83 -37.05
N PRO A 302 8.36 16.53 -37.40
CA PRO A 302 7.54 15.49 -36.78
C PRO A 302 7.84 15.42 -35.27
N GLY A 303 6.84 15.02 -34.47
CA GLY A 303 7.00 14.86 -33.02
C GLY A 303 8.16 13.93 -32.65
N ARG A 304 8.64 14.02 -31.40
CA ARG A 304 9.69 13.13 -30.90
C ARG A 304 9.03 11.92 -30.27
N THR A 305 9.34 10.74 -30.79
CA THR A 305 8.92 9.46 -30.22
C THR A 305 10.08 8.79 -29.47
N GLU A 306 9.83 8.35 -28.25
CA GLU A 306 10.71 7.47 -27.48
C GLU A 306 10.05 6.11 -27.30
N PHE A 307 10.78 5.04 -27.58
CA PHE A 307 10.31 3.66 -27.45
C PHE A 307 10.90 3.02 -26.20
N LEU A 308 10.03 2.45 -25.38
CA LEU A 308 10.37 1.68 -24.20
C LEU A 308 9.92 0.25 -24.43
N GLU A 309 10.86 -0.60 -24.86
CA GLU A 309 10.59 -2.00 -25.13
C GLU A 309 11.18 -2.86 -24.02
N GLN A 310 10.29 -3.61 -23.38
CA GLN A 310 10.61 -4.54 -22.32
C GLN A 310 9.61 -5.69 -22.37
N TRP A 311 9.99 -6.78 -23.03
CA TRP A 311 9.11 -7.94 -23.16
C TRP A 311 8.40 -8.30 -21.84
N PRO A 312 7.06 -8.49 -21.83
CA PRO A 312 6.13 -8.47 -22.97
C PRO A 312 5.55 -7.07 -23.33
N VAL A 313 6.05 -5.99 -22.72
CA VAL A 313 5.51 -4.63 -22.86
C VAL A 313 6.32 -3.80 -23.87
N ALA A 314 5.63 -3.08 -24.74
CA ALA A 314 6.19 -2.02 -25.57
C ALA A 314 5.41 -0.73 -25.37
N VAL A 315 6.11 0.39 -25.21
CA VAL A 315 5.51 1.72 -25.06
C VAL A 315 6.13 2.70 -26.05
N GLY A 316 5.27 3.41 -26.78
CA GLY A 316 5.66 4.59 -27.56
C GLY A 316 5.20 5.86 -26.84
N LEU A 317 6.15 6.75 -26.55
CA LEU A 317 5.90 8.09 -25.99
C LEU A 317 6.17 9.14 -27.05
N THR A 318 5.13 9.80 -27.56
CA THR A 318 5.28 10.83 -28.61
C THR A 318 4.87 12.20 -28.10
N VAL A 319 5.82 13.14 -28.07
CA VAL A 319 5.52 14.57 -27.83
C VAL A 319 5.33 15.25 -29.17
N THR A 320 4.10 15.67 -29.45
CA THR A 320 3.71 16.32 -30.70
C THR A 320 4.07 17.81 -30.69
N GLY A 321 4.24 18.40 -31.88
CA GLY A 321 4.48 19.84 -32.00
C GLY A 321 3.31 20.73 -31.54
N GLY A 322 2.13 20.15 -31.27
CA GLY A 322 0.96 20.84 -30.73
C GLY A 322 0.89 20.85 -29.20
N GLY A 323 1.91 20.34 -28.49
CA GLY A 323 1.92 20.26 -27.03
C GLY A 323 1.09 19.11 -26.45
N LEU A 324 0.81 18.06 -27.26
CA LEU A 324 0.20 16.82 -26.78
C LEU A 324 1.26 15.75 -26.57
N LEU A 325 1.12 15.02 -25.47
CA LEU A 325 1.81 13.78 -25.18
C LEU A 325 0.87 12.62 -25.53
N GLU A 326 1.24 11.85 -26.55
CA GLU A 326 0.60 10.60 -26.93
C GLU A 326 1.36 9.43 -26.33
N ILE A 327 0.64 8.52 -25.67
CA ILE A 327 1.17 7.35 -24.99
C ILE A 327 0.46 6.15 -25.57
N GLU A 328 1.19 5.34 -26.31
CA GLU A 328 0.71 4.08 -26.86
C GLU A 328 1.39 2.93 -26.11
N MET A 329 0.59 1.98 -25.64
CA MET A 329 1.07 0.82 -24.90
C MET A 329 0.56 -0.45 -25.58
N GLU A 330 1.46 -1.40 -25.72
CA GLU A 330 1.20 -2.75 -26.17
C GLU A 330 1.74 -3.74 -25.14
N ILE A 331 0.94 -4.73 -24.76
CA ILE A 331 1.37 -5.83 -23.91
C ILE A 331 1.05 -7.13 -24.63
N GLU A 332 2.09 -7.88 -25.01
CA GLU A 332 1.93 -9.24 -25.52
C GLU A 332 1.25 -10.09 -24.44
N ASP A 333 0.13 -10.69 -24.80
CA ASP A 333 -0.73 -11.40 -23.89
C ASP A 333 -0.82 -12.89 -24.28
N HIS A 334 -1.42 -13.71 -23.42
CA HIS A 334 -1.77 -15.06 -23.80
C HIS A 334 -2.98 -15.04 -24.73
N PRO A 335 -2.98 -15.84 -25.83
CA PRO A 335 -4.11 -15.92 -26.75
C PRO A 335 -5.39 -16.42 -26.06
N VAL A 336 -5.24 -17.17 -24.96
CA VAL A 336 -6.31 -17.49 -24.02
C VAL A 336 -5.91 -16.92 -22.66
N PRO A 337 -6.59 -15.85 -22.20
CA PRO A 337 -6.38 -15.29 -20.88
C PRO A 337 -6.52 -16.33 -19.76
N PRO A 338 -5.84 -16.14 -18.62
CA PRO A 338 -6.15 -16.88 -17.41
C PRO A 338 -7.64 -16.74 -17.07
N SER A 339 -8.28 -17.84 -16.66
CA SER A 339 -9.71 -17.89 -16.32
C SER A 339 -10.12 -16.78 -15.34
N ARG A 340 -9.25 -16.46 -14.36
CA ARG A 340 -9.47 -15.42 -13.36
C ARG A 340 -9.42 -14.01 -13.91
N ARG A 341 -8.65 -13.77 -14.98
CA ARG A 341 -8.62 -12.46 -15.66
C ARG A 341 -9.90 -12.23 -16.47
N LEU A 342 -10.48 -13.30 -17.02
CA LEU A 342 -11.74 -13.20 -17.76
C LEU A 342 -12.89 -12.72 -16.86
N THR A 343 -12.89 -13.10 -15.57
CA THR A 343 -13.93 -12.66 -14.64
C THR A 343 -13.71 -11.22 -14.16
N ASP A 344 -12.47 -10.73 -14.12
CA ASP A 344 -12.11 -9.37 -13.70
C ASP A 344 -12.56 -8.26 -14.69
N GLY A 345 -12.77 -8.59 -15.96
CA GLY A 345 -13.25 -7.65 -16.98
C GLY A 345 -12.14 -6.79 -17.59
N ALA A 346 -12.50 -5.62 -18.13
CA ALA A 346 -11.57 -4.74 -18.83
C ALA A 346 -10.47 -4.21 -17.90
N LEU A 347 -9.23 -4.16 -18.39
CA LEU A 347 -8.07 -3.66 -17.64
C LEU A 347 -7.84 -2.17 -17.92
N CYS A 348 -7.37 -1.47 -16.90
CA CYS A 348 -6.92 -0.09 -16.99
C CYS A 348 -5.48 0.04 -16.48
N HIS A 349 -4.59 0.57 -17.31
CA HIS A 349 -3.22 0.86 -16.93
C HIS A 349 -3.10 2.27 -16.34
N PRO A 350 -2.53 2.43 -15.13
CA PRO A 350 -2.27 3.74 -14.56
C PRO A 350 -1.09 4.42 -15.26
N VAL A 351 -1.34 5.63 -15.76
CA VAL A 351 -0.34 6.51 -16.37
C VAL A 351 -0.18 7.73 -15.48
N THR A 352 1.00 7.99 -14.94
CA THR A 352 1.24 9.20 -14.14
C THR A 352 2.17 10.15 -14.88
N VAL A 353 1.72 11.39 -15.09
CA VAL A 353 2.51 12.47 -15.68
C VAL A 353 2.85 13.48 -14.59
N ARG A 354 4.13 13.69 -14.32
CA ARG A 354 4.64 14.59 -13.27
C ARG A 354 5.43 15.74 -13.90
N PRO A 355 5.05 17.01 -13.68
CA PRO A 355 5.91 18.13 -14.05
C PRO A 355 7.25 18.00 -13.35
N GLY A 356 8.34 18.20 -14.07
CA GLY A 356 9.68 18.23 -13.51
C GLY A 356 9.88 19.53 -12.73
N THR A 357 10.46 19.42 -11.55
CA THR A 357 11.05 20.57 -10.86
C THR A 357 12.52 20.66 -11.26
N ASP A 358 13.07 21.87 -11.42
CA ASP A 358 14.48 22.12 -11.81
C ASP A 358 15.54 21.46 -10.89
N THR A 359 15.12 20.87 -9.78
CA THR A 359 15.99 20.07 -8.92
C THR A 359 16.02 18.62 -9.40
N ASP A 360 17.23 18.09 -9.63
CA ASP A 360 17.53 16.67 -9.95
C ASP A 360 17.01 15.63 -8.92
N THR A 361 16.26 16.07 -7.92
CA THR A 361 15.42 15.22 -7.08
C THR A 361 14.17 14.79 -7.86
N ALA A 362 14.12 13.51 -8.22
CA ALA A 362 12.91 12.87 -8.72
C ALA A 362 11.70 13.17 -7.81
N GLY A 363 10.63 13.72 -8.38
CA GLY A 363 9.25 13.47 -7.91
C GLY A 363 8.66 14.35 -6.80
N SER A 364 8.86 15.67 -6.76
CA SER A 364 8.14 16.54 -5.79
C SER A 364 6.90 17.28 -6.34
N GLY A 365 6.59 17.17 -7.63
CA GLY A 365 5.36 17.72 -8.22
C GLY A 365 4.15 16.79 -8.01
N ALA A 366 2.97 17.35 -7.73
CA ALA A 366 1.72 16.59 -7.73
C ALA A 366 1.43 16.10 -9.17
N GLY A 367 1.73 14.82 -9.43
CA GLY A 367 1.47 14.20 -10.72
C GLY A 367 -0.02 14.06 -11.00
N ILE A 368 -0.40 14.18 -12.27
CA ILE A 368 -1.74 13.85 -12.73
C ILE A 368 -1.74 12.38 -13.16
N ARG A 369 -2.68 11.60 -12.63
CA ARG A 369 -2.87 10.21 -13.01
C ARG A 369 -4.03 10.08 -13.99
N TYR A 370 -3.81 9.30 -15.03
CA TYR A 370 -4.80 8.91 -16.02
C TYR A 370 -4.93 7.38 -16.05
N TRP A 371 -6.12 6.88 -16.33
CA TRP A 371 -6.41 5.46 -16.48
C TRP A 371 -6.58 5.12 -17.96
N MET A 372 -5.55 4.51 -18.55
CA MET A 372 -5.56 4.05 -19.93
C MET A 372 -6.33 2.74 -20.04
N VAL A 373 -7.39 2.69 -20.85
CA VAL A 373 -8.12 1.44 -21.10
C VAL A 373 -7.28 0.54 -22.02
N LEU A 374 -7.09 -0.70 -21.59
CA LEU A 374 -6.42 -1.73 -22.37
C LEU A 374 -7.46 -2.59 -23.08
N ASN A 375 -7.49 -2.51 -24.42
CA ASN A 375 -8.37 -3.30 -25.27
C ASN A 375 -7.66 -4.58 -25.70
N ALA A 376 -8.31 -5.73 -25.48
CA ALA A 376 -7.80 -7.00 -25.96
C ALA A 376 -8.06 -7.17 -27.46
N ALA A 377 -7.00 -7.44 -28.23
CA ALA A 377 -7.06 -7.80 -29.64
C ALA A 377 -5.99 -8.85 -29.95
N GLU A 378 -6.38 -9.98 -30.56
CA GLU A 378 -5.46 -10.98 -31.12
C GLU A 378 -4.31 -11.45 -30.19
N GLY A 379 -4.60 -11.61 -28.89
CA GLY A 379 -3.57 -12.03 -27.91
C GLY A 379 -2.64 -10.90 -27.48
N THR A 380 -3.08 -9.66 -27.62
CA THR A 380 -2.36 -8.46 -27.19
C THR A 380 -3.31 -7.49 -26.50
N LEU A 381 -2.82 -6.74 -25.52
CA LEU A 381 -3.54 -5.63 -24.89
C LEU A 381 -3.00 -4.31 -25.42
N HIS A 382 -3.87 -3.53 -26.07
CA HIS A 382 -3.52 -2.22 -26.61
C HIS A 382 -4.20 -1.09 -25.84
N GLY A 383 -3.40 -0.11 -25.44
CA GLY A 383 -3.87 1.10 -24.78
C GLY A 383 -3.35 2.36 -25.48
N PHE A 384 -4.15 3.42 -25.44
CA PHE A 384 -3.76 4.72 -25.95
C PHE A 384 -4.34 5.84 -25.11
N VAL A 385 -3.49 6.79 -24.73
CA VAL A 385 -3.88 8.02 -24.02
C VAL A 385 -3.17 9.20 -24.68
N ALA A 386 -3.92 10.28 -24.93
CA ALA A 386 -3.39 11.57 -25.34
C ALA A 386 -3.74 12.64 -24.30
N VAL A 387 -2.74 13.35 -23.80
CA VAL A 387 -2.89 14.39 -22.77
C VAL A 387 -2.05 15.61 -23.10
N THR A 388 -2.35 16.75 -22.50
CA THR A 388 -1.49 17.93 -22.61
C THR A 388 -0.13 17.64 -21.98
N ALA A 389 0.95 17.85 -22.74
CA ALA A 389 2.30 17.76 -22.21
C ALA A 389 2.53 18.92 -21.23
N PRO A 390 3.07 18.66 -20.01
CA PRO A 390 3.47 19.74 -19.11
C PRO A 390 4.54 20.63 -19.74
N ASP A 391 4.55 21.90 -19.34
CA ASP A 391 5.59 22.86 -19.73
C ASP A 391 6.96 22.42 -19.20
N ALA A 392 8.02 22.72 -19.95
CA ALA A 392 9.40 22.28 -19.73
C ALA A 392 9.56 20.74 -19.61
N THR A 393 10.44 20.30 -18.72
CA THR A 393 10.75 18.88 -18.51
C THR A 393 9.70 18.21 -17.62
N PHE A 394 9.30 16.99 -17.93
CA PHE A 394 8.33 16.20 -17.15
C PHE A 394 8.68 14.71 -17.15
N GLU A 395 8.11 13.97 -16.20
CA GLU A 395 8.26 12.52 -16.08
C GLU A 395 6.94 11.82 -16.43
N VAL A 396 7.04 10.73 -17.18
CA VAL A 396 5.95 9.79 -17.45
C VAL A 396 6.29 8.48 -16.76
N ASP A 397 5.41 8.01 -15.87
CA ASP A 397 5.55 6.79 -15.08
C ASP A 397 4.42 5.82 -15.45
N LEU A 398 4.84 4.65 -15.97
CA LEU A 398 3.99 3.54 -16.41
C LEU A 398 4.32 2.25 -15.64
N ASP A 399 5.04 2.34 -14.53
CA ASP A 399 5.57 1.16 -13.83
C ASP A 399 4.54 0.45 -12.94
N ALA A 400 3.37 1.06 -12.73
CA ALA A 400 2.34 0.52 -11.87
C ALA A 400 1.53 -0.58 -12.59
N PRO A 401 1.05 -1.61 -11.87
CA PRO A 401 0.30 -2.71 -12.49
C PRO A 401 -1.03 -2.24 -13.07
N PRO A 402 -1.50 -2.83 -14.19
CA PRO A 402 -2.88 -2.70 -14.64
C PRO A 402 -3.86 -3.15 -13.55
N VAL A 403 -5.00 -2.46 -13.45
CA VAL A 403 -6.08 -2.78 -12.52
C VAL A 403 -7.37 -2.97 -13.31
N PRO A 404 -8.21 -3.98 -13.01
CA PRO A 404 -9.50 -4.11 -13.66
C PRO A 404 -10.42 -2.91 -13.35
N LEU A 405 -11.13 -2.41 -14.37
CA LEU A 405 -11.96 -1.21 -14.32
C LEU A 405 -12.97 -1.23 -13.15
N ARG A 406 -13.56 -2.40 -12.87
CA ARG A 406 -14.51 -2.60 -11.76
C ARG A 406 -13.94 -2.34 -10.37
N PHE A 407 -12.63 -2.30 -10.23
CA PHE A 407 -11.92 -2.07 -8.98
C PHE A 407 -11.34 -0.65 -8.89
N LEU A 408 -11.75 0.24 -9.80
CA LEU A 408 -11.52 1.68 -9.67
C LEU A 408 -12.65 2.35 -8.86
N ASP A 409 -13.35 1.59 -8.02
CA ASP A 409 -14.47 2.03 -7.18
C ASP A 409 -14.06 3.02 -6.09
N ARG A 410 -12.77 3.01 -5.74
CA ARG A 410 -12.16 3.93 -4.77
C ARG A 410 -11.40 5.09 -5.41
N VAL A 411 -11.32 5.14 -6.74
CA VAL A 411 -10.73 6.26 -7.47
C VAL A 411 -11.70 7.43 -7.45
N SER A 412 -11.19 8.65 -7.29
CA SER A 412 -12.04 9.83 -7.31
C SER A 412 -12.74 9.97 -8.66
N ARG A 413 -13.96 10.50 -8.64
CA ARG A 413 -14.71 10.79 -9.87
C ARG A 413 -13.90 11.71 -10.78
N GLU A 414 -13.22 12.70 -10.21
CA GLU A 414 -12.45 13.70 -10.94
C GLU A 414 -11.28 13.08 -11.72
N GLU A 415 -10.60 12.07 -11.15
CA GLU A 415 -9.50 11.36 -11.82
C GLU A 415 -10.02 10.50 -12.99
N LEU A 416 -11.18 9.85 -12.82
CA LEU A 416 -11.84 9.12 -13.91
C LEU A 416 -12.35 10.07 -14.99
N GLU A 417 -12.96 11.20 -14.62
CA GLU A 417 -13.41 12.23 -15.55
C GLU A 417 -12.27 12.78 -16.41
N ALA A 418 -11.08 12.99 -15.83
CA ALA A 418 -9.90 13.41 -16.57
C ALA A 418 -9.38 12.33 -17.54
N SER A 419 -9.60 11.05 -17.21
CA SER A 419 -9.16 9.91 -18.01
C SER A 419 -10.05 9.67 -19.25
N LEU A 420 -11.35 9.96 -19.17
CA LEU A 420 -12.30 9.75 -20.28
C LEU A 420 -11.94 10.47 -21.59
N PRO A 421 -11.69 11.79 -21.62
CA PRO A 421 -11.28 12.48 -22.85
C PRO A 421 -9.87 12.08 -23.30
N ALA A 422 -9.01 11.67 -22.37
CA ALA A 422 -7.63 11.30 -22.65
C ALA A 422 -7.53 9.98 -23.45
N ASN A 423 -8.48 9.07 -23.29
CA ASN A 423 -8.57 7.84 -24.07
C ASN A 423 -9.24 8.09 -25.44
N GLU A 424 -8.60 8.86 -26.31
CA GLU A 424 -9.20 9.34 -27.58
C GLU A 424 -9.66 8.23 -28.52
N ARG A 425 -9.00 7.06 -28.47
CA ARG A 425 -9.36 5.89 -29.29
C ARG A 425 -10.56 5.11 -28.74
N VAL A 426 -11.05 5.43 -27.55
CA VAL A 426 -12.23 4.81 -26.95
C VAL A 426 -13.46 5.68 -27.23
N THR A 427 -14.40 5.13 -28.00
CA THR A 427 -15.62 5.86 -28.37
C THR A 427 -16.56 6.03 -27.18
N LEU A 428 -17.48 7.00 -27.24
CA LEU A 428 -18.49 7.18 -26.20
C LEU A 428 -19.36 5.92 -26.01
N SER A 429 -19.71 5.24 -27.10
CA SER A 429 -20.46 3.97 -27.05
C SER A 429 -19.66 2.83 -26.42
N GLN A 430 -18.34 2.78 -26.64
CA GLN A 430 -17.46 1.83 -25.96
C GLN A 430 -17.41 2.12 -24.46
N TRP A 431 -17.27 3.38 -24.07
CA TRP A 431 -17.31 3.77 -22.66
C TRP A 431 -18.62 3.36 -21.98
N HIS A 432 -19.78 3.58 -22.61
CA HIS A 432 -21.06 3.09 -22.08
C HIS A 432 -21.04 1.58 -21.84
N ARG A 433 -20.62 0.79 -22.84
CA ARG A 433 -20.52 -0.68 -22.70
C ARG A 433 -19.60 -1.10 -21.56
N LEU A 434 -18.46 -0.42 -21.39
CA LEU A 434 -17.51 -0.72 -20.31
C LEU A 434 -18.10 -0.38 -18.92
N THR A 435 -18.96 0.63 -18.84
CA THR A 435 -19.60 1.05 -17.57
C THR A 435 -20.87 0.28 -17.22
N ASP A 436 -21.61 -0.24 -18.20
CA ASP A 436 -22.91 -0.88 -18.00
C ASP A 436 -22.85 -2.08 -17.03
N ASP A 437 -21.74 -2.83 -17.05
CA ASP A 437 -21.52 -4.00 -16.18
C ASP A 437 -20.95 -3.65 -14.79
N LEU A 438 -20.74 -2.36 -14.49
CA LEU A 438 -20.19 -1.91 -13.22
C LEU A 438 -21.29 -1.72 -12.16
N PRO A 439 -20.97 -1.90 -10.85
CA PRO A 439 -21.91 -1.61 -9.78
C PRO A 439 -22.52 -0.20 -9.90
N PRO A 440 -23.81 0.02 -9.56
CA PRO A 440 -24.48 1.31 -9.78
C PRO A 440 -23.85 2.51 -9.05
N HIS A 441 -23.13 2.26 -7.96
CA HIS A 441 -22.43 3.27 -7.17
C HIS A 441 -20.99 3.52 -7.64
N HIS A 442 -20.54 2.86 -8.71
CA HIS A 442 -19.20 3.02 -9.25
C HIS A 442 -19.01 4.45 -9.80
N PRO A 443 -17.92 5.16 -9.44
CA PRO A 443 -17.71 6.57 -9.82
C PRO A 443 -17.64 6.79 -11.34
N ALA A 444 -17.30 5.75 -12.12
CA ALA A 444 -17.30 5.81 -13.58
C ALA A 444 -18.67 6.16 -14.18
N HIS A 445 -19.79 5.77 -13.57
CA HIS A 445 -21.14 6.13 -14.03
C HIS A 445 -21.35 7.65 -14.00
N ALA A 446 -20.98 8.27 -12.88
CA ALA A 446 -21.08 9.71 -12.70
C ALA A 446 -20.09 10.45 -13.64
N ALA A 447 -18.85 9.96 -13.76
CA ALA A 447 -17.84 10.53 -14.63
C ALA A 447 -18.28 10.51 -16.11
N LEU A 448 -18.82 9.38 -16.58
CA LEU A 448 -19.30 9.23 -17.95
C LEU A 448 -20.48 10.14 -18.25
N THR A 449 -21.41 10.28 -17.30
CA THR A 449 -22.56 11.20 -17.43
C THR A 449 -22.09 12.65 -17.58
N ALA A 450 -21.14 13.08 -16.75
CA ALA A 450 -20.57 14.43 -16.83
C ALA A 450 -19.82 14.66 -18.15
N TYR A 451 -19.07 13.66 -18.63
CA TYR A 451 -18.35 13.73 -19.89
C TYR A 451 -19.29 13.81 -21.11
N ALA A 452 -20.33 12.97 -21.15
CA ALA A 452 -21.33 12.98 -22.22
C ALA A 452 -22.04 14.34 -22.31
N ALA A 453 -22.38 14.94 -21.16
CA ALA A 453 -23.02 16.25 -21.10
C ALA A 453 -22.15 17.40 -21.62
N ARG A 454 -20.81 17.28 -21.60
CA ARG A 454 -19.89 18.28 -22.16
C ARG A 454 -19.70 18.13 -23.68
N ARG A 455 -20.09 17.00 -24.26
CA ARG A 455 -19.98 16.69 -25.70
C ARG A 455 -21.28 16.89 -26.48
N ALA A 456 -22.42 16.90 -25.79
CA ALA A 456 -23.72 17.30 -26.33
C ALA A 456 -23.80 18.83 -26.42
#